data_AF-A0AAD5NHR5-F1
#
_entry.id   AF-A0AAD5NHR5-F1
#
_cell.length_a   1.000
_cell.length_b   1.000
_cell.length_c   1.000
_cell.angle_alpha   90.00
_cell.angle_beta   90.00
_cell.angle_gamma   90.00
#
_symmetry.space_group_name_H-M   'P 1'
#
loop_
_entity.id
_entity.type
_entity.pdbx_description
1 polymer ?
#
loop_
_entity_poly.entity_id
_entity_poly.type
_entity_poly.pdbx_seq_one_letter_code
_entity_poly.pdbx_strand_id
1 'polypeptide(L)'
;MTTIANPFKQRKYPFVFALSVLLLTVAVFFLTKNAAVWRLVVVSDGTSFSDDDLDSAMMKWELCRGPTAVDYIPCLDDFAAIKKLKSRKHMEAQERHCPDPNPKCLAPLPTGYKLPILWPKSRDTIWYDNIPHPKLVEFKKVQNWVRKSGDYFVFPGGGTQFKDGVAHYIGFIEKTLPTIKWGKHVRVVLDVGCGVASFGGYLLDKNVITMSFAPRDVHEAQIQFALERGIPATLSVIGTRKLTFPDDAYDLIHCARCRVQWDKDGGKPLLELNRILRPGGFFIWSATPVYLKDEAHRNIWNAMVALTESLCWKIVAKTVDASGIGLVIYQKPVSYSCYEQRKDNRPPLCDHKQSLNSSWYVLLTNCISRLPVDSNRNWPKRWPQRLSSKPPSLSNKPDAEEAFNNNTKHWLALVSEVYREGLGLNWSSIRNVMDMNAGYGGFAAALIDQPVWVMNVIPIDAQDTLSVIFDRGLIGIYHDWCESFNTYPRTYDLLHSSLLFANLTQRCNIRDVAVEMDRILRPGGYVLIQDTMEMINKLSPILHSLHWSINVYRHQFLVGQKGFWRPSVTDIEHG
;
A
#
# COMPACT_ATOMS: atom_id res chain seq x y z
N MET A 1 -86.79 -3.34 46.80
CA MET A 1 -86.90 -3.06 45.34
C MET A 1 -85.81 -2.04 45.05
N THR A 2 -84.81 -2.24 44.19
CA THR A 2 -84.83 -2.91 42.88
C THR A 2 -83.42 -3.38 42.51
N THR A 3 -83.39 -4.36 41.60
CA THR A 3 -82.36 -5.33 41.26
C THR A 3 -81.37 -4.90 40.17
N ILE A 4 -80.22 -5.57 40.19
CA ILE A 4 -79.08 -5.58 39.25
C ILE A 4 -79.51 -6.04 37.83
N ALA A 5 -78.86 -5.49 36.78
CA ALA A 5 -78.75 -6.15 35.48
C ALA A 5 -77.38 -5.90 34.83
N ASN A 6 -76.79 -7.00 34.35
CA ASN A 6 -75.50 -7.16 33.66
C ASN A 6 -75.73 -7.24 32.13
N PRO A 7 -74.90 -6.64 31.26
CA PRO A 7 -74.93 -6.94 29.85
C PRO A 7 -73.57 -7.45 29.33
N PHE A 8 -73.24 -8.71 29.63
CA PHE A 8 -72.42 -9.52 28.73
C PHE A 8 -73.33 -10.15 27.67
N LYS A 9 -73.45 -9.52 26.50
CA LYS A 9 -73.81 -10.20 25.23
C LYS A 9 -73.71 -9.23 24.05
N GLN A 10 -72.64 -9.33 23.27
CA GLN A 10 -72.71 -9.65 21.84
C GLN A 10 -71.29 -9.82 21.26
N ARG A 11 -70.99 -11.07 20.89
CA ARG A 11 -69.83 -11.45 20.07
C ARG A 11 -69.99 -10.89 18.66
N LYS A 12 -69.04 -10.07 18.22
CA LYS A 12 -68.68 -9.91 16.79
C LYS A 12 -67.18 -10.07 16.69
N TYR A 13 -66.71 -10.62 15.58
CA TYR A 13 -65.31 -10.92 15.22
C TYR A 13 -64.71 -12.28 15.70
N PRO A 14 -65.32 -13.43 15.36
CA PRO A 14 -64.62 -14.72 15.47
C PRO A 14 -63.35 -14.78 14.59
N PHE A 15 -63.28 -13.94 13.55
CA PHE A 15 -62.16 -13.89 12.60
C PHE A 15 -60.91 -13.22 13.18
N VAL A 16 -61.08 -12.20 14.03
CA VAL A 16 -59.94 -11.49 14.64
C VAL A 16 -59.27 -12.37 15.69
N PHE A 17 -60.05 -13.10 16.48
CA PHE A 17 -59.52 -14.04 17.47
C PHE A 17 -58.77 -15.20 16.80
N ALA A 18 -59.30 -15.75 15.71
CA ALA A 18 -58.64 -16.79 14.93
C ALA A 18 -57.32 -16.31 14.31
N LEU A 19 -57.27 -15.08 13.78
CA LEU A 19 -56.05 -14.50 13.20
C LEU A 19 -54.99 -14.21 14.27
N SER A 20 -55.38 -13.73 15.45
CA SER A 20 -54.45 -13.53 16.57
C SER A 20 -53.89 -14.84 17.10
N VAL A 21 -54.70 -15.90 17.16
CA VAL A 21 -54.22 -17.24 17.55
C VAL A 21 -53.27 -17.81 16.50
N LEU A 22 -53.55 -17.59 15.21
CA LEU A 22 -52.67 -18.02 14.11
C LEU A 22 -51.32 -17.27 14.11
N LEU A 23 -51.33 -15.96 14.37
CA LEU A 23 -50.10 -15.16 14.47
C LEU A 23 -49.27 -15.55 15.70
N LEU A 24 -49.92 -15.84 16.83
CA LEU A 24 -49.25 -16.37 18.03
C LEU A 24 -48.67 -17.77 17.79
N THR A 25 -49.39 -18.67 17.11
CA THR A 25 -48.85 -20.00 16.81
C THR A 25 -47.70 -19.95 15.81
N VAL A 26 -47.75 -19.07 14.80
CA VAL A 26 -46.63 -18.84 13.87
C VAL A 26 -45.43 -18.24 14.61
N ALA A 27 -45.62 -17.24 15.47
CA ALA A 27 -44.55 -16.66 16.27
C ALA A 27 -43.90 -17.68 17.22
N VAL A 28 -44.72 -18.50 17.90
CA VAL A 28 -44.24 -19.60 18.76
C VAL A 28 -43.54 -20.68 17.95
N PHE A 29 -43.98 -20.97 16.72
CA PHE A 29 -43.32 -21.93 15.82
C PHE A 29 -41.96 -21.42 15.32
N PHE A 30 -41.82 -20.12 15.04
CA PHE A 30 -40.52 -19.51 14.70
C PHE A 30 -39.58 -19.42 15.91
N LEU A 31 -40.10 -19.11 17.10
CA LEU A 31 -39.32 -19.10 18.34
C LEU A 31 -38.87 -20.51 18.76
N THR A 32 -39.72 -21.52 18.59
CA THR A 32 -39.36 -22.92 18.91
C THR A 32 -38.45 -23.55 17.86
N LYS A 33 -38.57 -23.19 16.57
CA LYS A 33 -37.56 -23.59 15.56
C LYS A 33 -36.21 -22.93 15.77
N ASN A 34 -36.16 -21.65 16.13
CA ASN A 34 -34.89 -21.01 16.48
C ASN A 34 -34.31 -21.63 17.77
N ALA A 35 -35.10 -21.84 18.82
CA ALA A 35 -34.62 -22.51 20.03
C ALA A 35 -34.20 -23.98 19.82
N ALA A 36 -34.84 -24.71 18.89
CA ALA A 36 -34.48 -26.08 18.51
C ALA A 36 -33.24 -26.13 17.60
N VAL A 37 -33.04 -25.15 16.71
CA VAL A 37 -31.81 -25.00 15.91
C VAL A 37 -30.63 -24.64 16.81
N TRP A 38 -30.84 -23.79 17.83
CA TRP A 38 -29.83 -23.51 18.86
C TRP A 38 -29.54 -24.72 19.77
N ARG A 39 -30.49 -25.64 19.98
CA ARG A 39 -30.25 -26.88 20.74
C ARG A 39 -29.66 -28.02 19.92
N LEU A 40 -29.94 -28.11 18.61
CA LEU A 40 -29.37 -29.15 17.74
C LEU A 40 -27.94 -28.85 17.29
N VAL A 41 -27.51 -27.59 17.26
CA VAL A 41 -26.11 -27.24 16.98
C VAL A 41 -25.18 -27.58 18.16
N VAL A 42 -25.72 -27.84 19.35
CA VAL A 42 -24.91 -28.07 20.57
C VAL A 42 -24.70 -29.55 20.90
N VAL A 43 -25.34 -30.50 20.21
CA VAL A 43 -25.18 -31.93 20.50
C VAL A 43 -25.11 -32.76 19.22
N SER A 44 -23.98 -32.67 18.51
CA SER A 44 -23.43 -33.75 17.66
C SER A 44 -22.15 -33.31 16.97
N ASP A 45 -21.05 -33.16 17.72
CA ASP A 45 -19.81 -33.87 17.41
C ASP A 45 -18.84 -33.71 18.57
N GLY A 46 -18.22 -34.79 18.99
CA GLY A 46 -17.24 -34.82 20.07
C GLY A 46 -15.91 -34.18 19.64
N THR A 47 -15.92 -32.87 19.44
CA THR A 47 -14.71 -32.06 19.32
C THR A 47 -14.45 -31.40 20.67
N SER A 48 -13.31 -31.73 21.28
CA SER A 48 -12.80 -30.98 22.41
C SER A 48 -12.57 -29.54 21.96
N PHE A 49 -13.35 -28.59 22.46
CA PHE A 49 -13.04 -27.17 22.35
C PHE A 49 -11.64 -26.95 22.94
N SER A 50 -10.70 -26.47 22.13
CA SER A 50 -9.40 -26.01 22.63
C SER A 50 -9.60 -24.69 23.39
N ASP A 51 -8.73 -24.38 24.35
CA ASP A 51 -8.75 -23.11 25.09
C ASP A 51 -8.80 -21.87 24.17
N ASP A 52 -8.29 -21.97 22.93
CA ASP A 52 -8.36 -20.95 21.89
C ASP A 52 -9.79 -20.56 21.43
N ASP A 53 -10.76 -21.49 21.43
CA ASP A 53 -12.13 -21.22 20.98
C ASP A 53 -12.95 -20.47 22.04
N LEU A 54 -12.64 -20.68 23.31
CA LEU A 54 -13.23 -19.94 24.45
C LEU A 54 -12.66 -18.52 24.55
N ASP A 55 -11.39 -18.31 24.19
CA ASP A 55 -10.75 -16.99 24.21
C ASP A 55 -11.29 -16.06 23.10
N SER A 56 -11.80 -16.62 21.99
CA SER A 56 -12.37 -15.81 20.91
C SER A 56 -13.77 -15.25 21.19
N ALA A 57 -14.56 -15.87 22.06
CA ALA A 57 -15.87 -15.32 22.47
C ALA A 57 -15.72 -14.12 23.44
N MET A 58 -14.51 -13.86 23.95
CA MET A 58 -14.20 -12.82 24.93
C MET A 58 -13.16 -11.79 24.45
N MET A 59 -12.86 -11.71 23.14
CA MET A 59 -11.89 -10.73 22.63
C MET A 59 -12.39 -9.29 22.79
N LYS A 60 -11.90 -8.61 23.84
CA LYS A 60 -12.14 -7.18 24.07
C LYS A 60 -11.19 -6.35 23.21
N TRP A 61 -11.76 -5.39 22.48
CA TRP A 61 -11.04 -4.42 21.66
C TRP A 61 -11.06 -3.05 22.32
N GLU A 62 -9.93 -2.34 22.26
CA GLU A 62 -9.82 -0.96 22.73
C GLU A 62 -9.41 -0.03 21.58
N LEU A 63 -9.81 1.23 21.65
CA LEU A 63 -9.32 2.26 20.75
C LEU A 63 -7.88 2.65 21.08
N CYS A 64 -7.09 2.92 20.04
CA CYS A 64 -5.80 3.58 20.23
C CYS A 64 -6.03 4.96 20.87
N ARG A 65 -5.21 5.31 21.85
CA ARG A 65 -5.34 6.57 22.62
C ARG A 65 -4.31 7.59 22.14
N GLY A 66 -4.62 8.87 22.36
CA GLY A 66 -3.73 9.98 22.09
C GLY A 66 -4.13 10.85 20.90
N PRO A 67 -3.47 12.02 20.73
CA PRO A 67 -3.87 13.04 19.76
C PRO A 67 -3.72 12.60 18.30
N THR A 68 -2.85 11.61 18.02
CA THR A 68 -2.62 11.08 16.67
C THR A 68 -3.31 9.74 16.42
N ALA A 69 -4.20 9.29 17.32
CA ALA A 69 -4.80 7.96 17.28
C ALA A 69 -5.47 7.60 15.94
N VAL A 70 -6.17 8.56 15.33
CA VAL A 70 -6.88 8.39 14.05
C VAL A 70 -5.94 8.00 12.91
N ASP A 71 -4.72 8.54 12.94
CA ASP A 71 -3.68 8.32 11.93
C ASP A 71 -2.47 7.61 12.56
N TYR A 72 -2.72 6.77 13.56
CA TYR A 72 -1.67 6.04 14.25
C TYR A 72 -1.03 4.99 13.31
N ILE A 73 0.29 5.04 13.21
CA ILE A 73 1.10 4.12 12.41
C ILE A 73 2.16 3.57 13.36
N PRO A 74 1.98 2.35 13.89
CA PRO A 74 2.79 1.84 15.00
C PRO A 74 4.30 1.99 14.80
N CYS A 75 4.80 1.58 13.64
CA CYS A 75 6.23 1.63 13.35
C CYS A 75 6.80 3.02 13.05
N LEU A 76 5.98 4.06 12.94
CA LEU A 76 6.45 5.44 12.72
C LEU A 76 6.10 6.35 13.90
N ASP A 77 5.27 5.87 14.82
CA ASP A 77 4.77 6.61 15.98
C ASP A 77 5.26 6.04 17.32
N ASP A 78 6.27 5.15 17.31
CA ASP A 78 6.97 4.74 18.52
C ASP A 78 7.86 5.89 19.04
N PHE A 79 7.21 6.87 19.67
CA PHE A 79 7.88 8.03 20.25
C PHE A 79 8.90 7.63 21.33
N ALA A 80 8.71 6.50 22.00
CA ALA A 80 9.65 6.02 23.01
C ALA A 80 10.96 5.54 22.36
N ALA A 81 10.89 4.76 21.29
CA ALA A 81 12.06 4.38 20.50
C ALA A 81 12.73 5.60 19.86
N ILE A 82 11.95 6.49 19.23
CA ILE A 82 12.46 7.69 18.57
C ILE A 82 13.16 8.64 19.57
N LYS A 83 12.68 8.73 20.82
CA LYS A 83 13.32 9.53 21.88
C LYS A 83 14.67 8.93 22.34
N LYS A 84 14.86 7.62 22.22
CA LYS A 84 16.10 6.93 22.59
C LYS A 84 17.19 6.98 21.49
N LEU A 85 16.86 7.48 20.29
CA LEU A 85 17.83 7.60 19.20
C LEU A 85 19.00 8.51 19.60
N LYS A 86 20.22 8.02 19.39
CA LYS A 86 21.46 8.76 19.67
C LYS A 86 21.71 9.91 18.67
N SER A 87 21.17 9.80 17.47
CA SER A 87 21.28 10.76 16.37
C SER A 87 19.96 10.86 15.61
N ARG A 88 19.70 12.04 15.05
CA ARG A 88 18.60 12.33 14.11
C ARG A 88 19.09 13.05 12.86
N LYS A 89 20.41 13.02 12.61
CA LYS A 89 21.08 13.79 11.55
C LYS A 89 20.80 13.23 10.15
N HIS A 90 20.50 11.95 10.07
CA HIS A 90 20.33 11.17 8.83
C HIS A 90 18.90 10.63 8.72
N MET A 91 17.92 11.41 9.19
CA MET A 91 16.49 11.06 9.14
C MET A 91 16.12 9.77 9.87
N GLU A 92 16.94 9.31 10.83
CA GLU A 92 16.71 8.08 11.61
C GLU A 92 15.34 8.12 12.31
N ALA A 93 14.91 9.30 12.74
CA ALA A 93 13.62 9.50 13.40
C ALA A 93 12.40 9.29 12.48
N GLN A 94 12.57 9.32 11.15
CA GLN A 94 11.51 9.05 10.18
C GLN A 94 11.55 7.60 9.65
N GLU A 95 12.53 6.80 10.08
CA GLU A 95 12.59 5.38 9.77
C GLU A 95 11.62 4.57 10.63
N ARG A 96 11.44 3.30 10.26
CA ARG A 96 10.64 2.35 11.03
C ARG A 96 11.30 2.01 12.37
N HIS A 97 10.55 2.25 13.44
CA HIS A 97 10.79 1.81 14.82
C HIS A 97 9.51 1.14 15.31
N CYS A 98 9.43 -0.19 15.17
CA CYS A 98 8.23 -0.92 15.54
C CYS A 98 8.21 -1.23 17.05
N PRO A 99 7.07 -1.01 17.72
CA PRO A 99 6.91 -1.37 19.13
C PRO A 99 6.94 -2.90 19.32
N ASP A 100 7.47 -3.34 20.46
CA ASP A 100 7.45 -4.73 20.91
C ASP A 100 6.95 -4.77 22.37
N PRO A 101 5.79 -5.39 22.66
CA PRO A 101 4.92 -6.13 21.73
C PRO A 101 4.14 -5.21 20.78
N ASN A 102 3.62 -5.80 19.69
CA ASN A 102 2.75 -5.11 18.73
C ASN A 102 1.49 -4.54 19.43
N PRO A 103 1.03 -3.33 19.06
CA PRO A 103 -0.18 -2.74 19.62
C PRO A 103 -1.42 -3.47 19.10
N LYS A 104 -2.33 -3.80 20.03
CA LYS A 104 -3.60 -4.50 19.74
C LYS A 104 -4.81 -3.57 19.76
N CYS A 105 -4.58 -2.26 19.69
CA CYS A 105 -5.64 -1.25 19.70
C CYS A 105 -6.16 -0.97 18.28
N LEU A 106 -7.43 -0.60 18.15
CA LEU A 106 -8.06 -0.25 16.89
C LEU A 106 -7.95 1.26 16.64
N ALA A 107 -7.51 1.64 15.44
CA ALA A 107 -7.48 3.05 15.06
C ALA A 107 -8.92 3.61 14.96
N PRO A 108 -9.25 4.72 15.66
CA PRO A 108 -10.55 5.35 15.56
C PRO A 108 -10.81 5.89 14.15
N LEU A 109 -12.09 6.10 13.83
CA LEU A 109 -12.49 6.79 12.61
C LEU A 109 -12.43 8.32 12.83
N PRO A 110 -12.05 9.10 11.81
CA PRO A 110 -12.24 10.55 11.83
C PRO A 110 -13.71 10.92 12.10
N THR A 111 -13.95 12.01 12.82
CA THR A 111 -15.30 12.55 12.97
C THR A 111 -15.88 12.91 11.61
N GLY A 112 -17.06 12.39 11.28
CA GLY A 112 -17.69 12.62 9.98
C GLY A 112 -17.12 11.80 8.83
N TYR A 113 -16.31 10.76 9.10
CA TYR A 113 -15.76 9.88 8.08
C TYR A 113 -16.84 9.32 7.13
N LYS A 114 -16.55 9.38 5.83
CA LYS A 114 -17.42 8.91 4.74
C LYS A 114 -16.70 7.86 3.92
N LEU A 115 -17.48 7.02 3.22
CA LEU A 115 -16.92 6.18 2.16
C LEU A 115 -16.17 7.07 1.14
N PRO A 116 -15.01 6.63 0.62
CA PRO A 116 -14.24 7.41 -0.33
C PRO A 116 -15.04 7.77 -1.58
N ILE A 117 -14.72 8.90 -2.18
CA ILE A 117 -15.21 9.24 -3.52
C ILE A 117 -14.71 8.17 -4.50
N LEU A 118 -15.56 7.70 -5.42
CA LEU A 118 -15.17 6.66 -6.36
C LEU A 118 -14.19 7.16 -7.43
N TRP A 119 -13.29 6.27 -7.86
CA TRP A 119 -12.43 6.51 -9.02
C TRP A 119 -13.28 6.68 -10.30
N PRO A 120 -12.92 7.57 -11.24
CA PRO A 120 -11.74 8.44 -11.27
C PRO A 120 -11.90 9.79 -10.57
N LYS A 121 -13.09 10.13 -10.07
CA LYS A 121 -13.34 11.44 -9.43
C LYS A 121 -12.45 11.67 -8.22
N SER A 122 -12.13 10.61 -7.48
CA SER A 122 -11.22 10.62 -6.34
C SER A 122 -9.84 11.22 -6.66
N ARG A 123 -9.37 11.09 -7.90
CA ARG A 123 -8.07 11.62 -8.34
C ARG A 123 -7.98 13.13 -8.09
N ASP A 124 -9.06 13.86 -8.32
CA ASP A 124 -9.07 15.32 -8.34
C ASP A 124 -9.85 15.91 -7.15
N THR A 125 -10.62 15.09 -6.42
CA THR A 125 -11.42 15.54 -5.28
C THR A 125 -11.62 14.43 -4.24
N ILE A 126 -11.51 14.75 -2.95
CA ILE A 126 -11.79 13.85 -1.82
C ILE A 126 -12.58 14.57 -0.72
N TRP A 127 -13.13 13.82 0.24
CA TRP A 127 -13.80 14.39 1.42
C TRP A 127 -12.82 15.06 2.38
N TYR A 128 -13.19 16.23 2.90
CA TYR A 128 -12.44 16.93 3.94
C TYR A 128 -12.37 16.09 5.24
N ASP A 129 -13.51 15.56 5.67
CA ASP A 129 -13.65 14.85 6.95
C ASP A 129 -12.85 13.55 7.01
N ASN A 130 -12.48 12.98 5.86
CA ASN A 130 -11.66 11.75 5.81
C ASN A 130 -10.18 12.03 6.16
N ILE A 131 -9.71 13.27 5.94
CA ILE A 131 -8.34 13.71 6.22
C ILE A 131 -8.40 15.15 6.78
N PRO A 132 -8.88 15.37 8.02
CA PRO A 132 -9.15 16.70 8.55
C PRO A 132 -7.87 17.46 8.98
N HIS A 133 -6.88 17.55 8.08
CA HIS A 133 -5.59 18.20 8.26
C HIS A 133 -5.55 19.53 7.50
N PRO A 134 -6.01 20.65 8.09
CA PRO A 134 -6.12 21.93 7.39
C PRO A 134 -4.76 22.58 7.11
N LYS A 135 -3.72 22.24 7.90
CA LYS A 135 -2.38 22.83 7.81
C LYS A 135 -1.83 22.82 6.39
N LEU A 136 -1.92 21.69 5.67
CA LEU A 136 -1.36 21.60 4.31
C LEU A 136 -2.07 22.57 3.34
N VAL A 137 -3.38 22.74 3.48
CA VAL A 137 -4.15 23.71 2.67
C VAL A 137 -3.70 25.13 2.95
N GLU A 138 -3.48 25.49 4.21
CA GLU A 138 -3.03 26.82 4.60
C GLU A 138 -1.60 27.10 4.11
N PHE A 139 -0.66 26.18 4.36
CA PHE A 139 0.75 26.34 3.99
C PHE A 139 0.98 26.32 2.46
N LYS A 140 0.14 25.63 1.69
CA LYS A 140 0.34 25.38 0.25
C LYS A 140 -0.68 26.06 -0.66
N LYS A 141 -1.52 26.95 -0.13
CA LYS A 141 -2.58 27.66 -0.87
C LYS A 141 -2.08 28.32 -2.16
N VAL A 142 -0.92 28.97 -2.12
CA VAL A 142 -0.32 29.68 -3.27
C VAL A 142 0.20 28.73 -4.35
N GLN A 143 0.55 27.50 -3.98
CA GLN A 143 1.17 26.51 -4.87
C GLN A 143 0.16 25.63 -5.61
N ASN A 144 -1.14 25.81 -5.35
CA ASN A 144 -2.22 25.03 -5.95
C ASN A 144 -2.03 23.52 -5.80
N TRP A 145 -1.48 23.07 -4.67
CA TRP A 145 -1.36 21.64 -4.35
C TRP A 145 -2.70 21.04 -3.99
N VAL A 146 -3.42 21.72 -3.09
CA VAL A 146 -4.71 21.32 -2.56
C VAL A 146 -5.48 22.57 -2.17
N ARG A 147 -6.80 22.58 -2.40
CA ARG A 147 -7.71 23.65 -2.00
C ARG A 147 -8.89 23.04 -1.25
N LYS A 148 -9.32 23.66 -0.15
CA LYS A 148 -10.60 23.32 0.47
C LYS A 148 -11.73 24.05 -0.27
N SER A 149 -12.78 23.32 -0.64
CA SER A 149 -13.98 23.84 -1.30
C SER A 149 -15.20 23.15 -0.72
N GLY A 150 -15.91 23.83 0.20
CA GLY A 150 -16.99 23.22 0.98
C GLY A 150 -16.48 22.00 1.77
N ASP A 151 -17.15 20.86 1.57
CA ASP A 151 -16.85 19.58 2.22
C ASP A 151 -15.72 18.79 1.55
N TYR A 152 -15.04 19.39 0.57
CA TYR A 152 -14.07 18.71 -0.27
C TYR A 152 -12.68 19.32 -0.19
N PHE A 153 -11.66 18.49 -0.35
CA PHE A 153 -10.37 18.91 -0.88
C PHE A 153 -10.35 18.69 -2.39
N VAL A 154 -9.85 19.68 -3.11
CA VAL A 154 -9.70 19.69 -4.57
C VAL A 154 -8.22 19.78 -4.93
N PHE A 155 -7.78 18.96 -5.89
CA PHE A 155 -6.38 18.86 -6.32
C PHE A 155 -6.22 19.36 -7.77
N PRO A 156 -5.95 20.65 -7.98
CA PRO A 156 -5.91 21.23 -9.33
C PRO A 156 -4.64 20.85 -10.13
N GLY A 157 -3.78 19.97 -9.61
CA GLY A 157 -2.59 19.48 -10.31
C GLY A 157 -1.41 20.46 -10.37
N GLY A 158 -1.45 21.55 -9.60
CA GLY A 158 -0.37 22.53 -9.53
C GLY A 158 0.77 22.10 -8.60
N GLY A 159 1.88 22.83 -8.66
CA GLY A 159 2.90 22.71 -7.64
C GLY A 159 4.13 23.58 -7.79
N THR A 160 5.03 23.47 -6.80
CA THR A 160 6.25 24.29 -6.77
C THR A 160 7.10 24.13 -8.03
N GLN A 161 7.26 22.88 -8.51
CA GLN A 161 7.94 22.58 -9.78
C GLN A 161 6.93 22.42 -10.95
N PHE A 162 5.63 22.58 -10.71
CA PHE A 162 4.55 22.39 -11.69
C PHE A 162 3.71 23.67 -11.76
N LYS A 163 4.36 24.82 -12.01
CA LYS A 163 3.69 26.14 -12.00
C LYS A 163 2.54 26.20 -13.01
N ASP A 164 2.75 25.65 -14.19
CA ASP A 164 1.77 25.57 -15.28
C ASP A 164 0.98 24.24 -15.27
N GLY A 165 1.01 23.52 -14.15
CA GLY A 165 0.35 22.24 -13.97
C GLY A 165 1.19 21.01 -14.32
N VAL A 166 0.87 19.88 -13.70
CA VAL A 166 1.62 18.63 -13.85
C VAL A 166 1.54 18.05 -15.27
N ALA A 167 0.45 18.27 -16.00
CA ALA A 167 0.32 17.85 -17.40
C ALA A 167 1.35 18.55 -18.31
N HIS A 168 1.54 19.87 -18.13
CA HIS A 168 2.57 20.63 -18.83
C HIS A 168 3.96 20.09 -18.49
N TYR A 169 4.24 19.82 -17.21
CA TYR A 169 5.52 19.28 -16.77
C TYR A 169 5.84 17.89 -17.36
N ILE A 170 4.86 16.99 -17.41
CA ILE A 170 5.03 15.67 -18.07
C ILE A 170 5.33 15.85 -19.56
N GLY A 171 4.62 16.75 -20.24
CA GLY A 171 4.87 17.10 -21.64
C GLY A 171 6.25 17.73 -21.87
N PHE A 172 6.71 18.56 -20.94
CA PHE A 172 8.05 19.15 -20.96
C PHE A 172 9.14 18.09 -20.85
N ILE A 173 9.00 17.11 -19.95
CA ILE A 173 9.92 15.97 -19.85
C ILE A 173 9.93 15.18 -21.17
N GLU A 174 8.75 14.86 -21.71
CA GLU A 174 8.62 14.08 -22.94
C GLU A 174 9.26 14.78 -24.15
N LYS A 175 9.11 16.11 -24.25
CA LYS A 175 9.78 16.93 -25.27
C LYS A 175 11.30 16.98 -25.07
N THR A 176 11.75 17.03 -23.81
CA THR A 176 13.18 17.13 -23.46
C THR A 176 13.94 15.85 -23.79
N LEU A 177 13.34 14.68 -23.53
CA LEU A 177 13.94 13.40 -23.86
C LEU A 177 12.89 12.44 -24.45
N PRO A 178 12.64 12.53 -25.78
CA PRO A 178 11.61 11.73 -26.46
C PRO A 178 11.78 10.21 -26.33
N THR A 179 12.98 9.74 -25.97
CA THR A 179 13.27 8.32 -25.72
C THR A 179 12.51 7.73 -24.53
N ILE A 180 12.03 8.56 -23.60
CA ILE A 180 11.26 8.14 -22.41
C ILE A 180 10.01 7.35 -22.79
N LYS A 181 9.27 7.79 -23.82
CA LYS A 181 8.06 7.11 -24.36
C LYS A 181 7.20 6.47 -23.27
N TRP A 182 6.53 7.31 -22.47
CA TRP A 182 5.68 6.89 -21.33
C TRP A 182 4.74 5.74 -21.71
N GLY A 183 4.66 4.72 -20.84
CA GLY A 183 3.80 3.55 -21.00
C GLY A 183 4.23 2.58 -22.10
N LYS A 184 5.40 2.79 -22.71
CA LYS A 184 5.99 1.88 -23.71
C LYS A 184 7.39 1.47 -23.31
N HIS A 185 8.28 2.45 -23.13
CA HIS A 185 9.65 2.23 -22.68
C HIS A 185 9.76 2.38 -21.17
N VAL A 186 9.30 3.50 -20.62
CA VAL A 186 9.18 3.70 -19.18
C VAL A 186 7.78 3.30 -18.72
N ARG A 187 7.67 2.27 -17.87
CA ARG A 187 6.42 1.75 -17.30
C ARG A 187 6.36 1.90 -15.79
N VAL A 188 7.45 1.61 -15.07
CA VAL A 188 7.49 1.61 -13.61
C VAL A 188 8.37 2.76 -13.10
N VAL A 189 7.77 3.68 -12.35
CA VAL A 189 8.41 4.92 -11.90
C VAL A 189 8.43 4.99 -10.37
N LEU A 190 9.52 5.53 -9.82
CA LEU A 190 9.61 5.93 -8.41
C LEU A 190 9.57 7.46 -8.32
N ASP A 191 8.63 8.03 -7.58
CA ASP A 191 8.52 9.47 -7.32
C ASP A 191 8.94 9.79 -5.88
N VAL A 192 10.14 10.36 -5.73
CA VAL A 192 10.75 10.67 -4.44
C VAL A 192 10.29 12.05 -3.99
N GLY A 193 9.76 12.17 -2.76
CA GLY A 193 9.30 13.44 -2.20
C GLY A 193 8.09 14.02 -2.93
N CYS A 194 7.20 13.14 -3.36
CA CYS A 194 6.08 13.34 -4.29
C CYS A 194 4.99 14.35 -3.89
N GLY A 195 5.01 14.90 -2.69
CA GLY A 195 3.90 15.70 -2.15
C GLY A 195 2.62 14.87 -2.12
N VAL A 196 1.57 15.35 -2.81
CA VAL A 196 0.28 14.64 -2.92
C VAL A 196 0.24 13.63 -4.09
N ALA A 197 1.38 13.26 -4.66
CA ALA A 197 1.54 12.29 -5.76
C ALA A 197 0.84 12.66 -7.09
N SER A 198 0.68 13.95 -7.39
CA SER A 198 0.04 14.38 -8.65
C SER A 198 0.80 13.94 -9.90
N PHE A 199 2.13 13.86 -9.85
CA PHE A 199 2.94 13.35 -10.96
C PHE A 199 2.57 11.90 -11.29
N GLY A 200 2.57 11.02 -10.29
CA GLY A 200 2.12 9.64 -10.44
C GLY A 200 0.66 9.51 -10.87
N GLY A 201 -0.23 10.34 -10.31
CA GLY A 201 -1.66 10.33 -10.64
C GLY A 201 -1.97 10.65 -12.10
N TYR A 202 -1.24 11.59 -12.72
CA TYR A 202 -1.43 11.96 -14.14
C TYR A 202 -0.71 10.99 -15.09
N LEU A 203 0.34 10.30 -14.62
CA LEU A 203 1.04 9.28 -15.38
C LEU A 203 0.20 7.99 -15.58
N LEU A 204 -0.83 7.77 -14.76
CA LEU A 204 -1.79 6.68 -14.98
C LEU A 204 -2.47 6.76 -16.35
N ASP A 205 -2.82 7.97 -16.81
CA ASP A 205 -3.43 8.22 -18.13
C ASP A 205 -2.46 7.87 -19.29
N LYS A 206 -1.17 7.73 -19.00
CA LYS A 206 -0.12 7.34 -19.94
C LYS A 206 0.34 5.88 -19.76
N ASN A 207 -0.45 5.04 -19.08
CA ASN A 207 -0.08 3.65 -18.76
C ASN A 207 1.26 3.53 -18.02
N VAL A 208 1.54 4.45 -17.09
CA VAL A 208 2.73 4.40 -16.23
C VAL A 208 2.27 4.24 -14.78
N ILE A 209 2.78 3.21 -14.12
CA ILE A 209 2.53 2.98 -12.70
C ILE A 209 3.66 3.61 -11.90
N THR A 210 3.30 4.50 -10.97
CA THR A 210 4.28 5.29 -10.20
C THR A 210 4.10 4.99 -8.72
N MET A 211 5.13 4.45 -8.07
CA MET A 211 5.20 4.37 -6.63
C MET A 211 5.73 5.70 -6.10
N SER A 212 4.90 6.40 -5.31
CA SER A 212 5.27 7.69 -4.73
C SER A 212 5.64 7.52 -3.26
N PHE A 213 6.73 8.10 -2.77
CA PHE A 213 7.03 8.03 -1.34
C PHE A 213 7.51 9.35 -0.75
N ALA A 214 7.24 9.50 0.54
CA ALA A 214 7.73 10.58 1.38
C ALA A 214 7.76 10.09 2.85
N PRO A 215 8.60 10.69 3.71
CA PRO A 215 8.54 10.43 5.14
C PRO A 215 7.21 10.92 5.71
N ARG A 216 6.85 10.41 6.89
CA ARG A 216 5.86 11.10 7.74
C ARG A 216 6.50 12.40 8.24
N ASP A 217 6.06 13.54 7.72
CA ASP A 217 6.62 14.85 8.05
C ASP A 217 5.63 15.74 8.83
N VAL A 218 6.14 16.88 9.31
CA VAL A 218 5.38 17.88 10.08
C VAL A 218 4.26 18.56 9.28
N HIS A 219 4.21 18.35 7.96
CA HIS A 219 3.16 18.88 7.11
C HIS A 219 1.95 17.95 7.03
N GLU A 220 1.96 16.82 7.76
CA GLU A 220 0.86 15.90 8.08
C GLU A 220 -0.09 15.63 6.90
N ALA A 221 -0.07 14.39 6.37
CA ALA A 221 -1.01 13.80 5.42
C ALA A 221 -0.69 13.84 3.91
N GLN A 222 0.51 14.24 3.45
CA GLN A 222 0.86 14.21 2.02
C GLN A 222 0.60 12.85 1.33
N ILE A 223 1.16 11.77 1.90
CA ILE A 223 0.94 10.41 1.41
C ILE A 223 -0.50 9.95 1.65
N GLN A 224 -1.12 10.35 2.76
CA GLN A 224 -2.53 10.04 3.03
C GLN A 224 -3.46 10.63 1.96
N PHE A 225 -3.22 11.87 1.51
CA PHE A 225 -3.93 12.50 0.40
C PHE A 225 -3.78 11.69 -0.88
N ALA A 226 -2.56 11.24 -1.22
CA ALA A 226 -2.34 10.40 -2.39
C ALA A 226 -3.15 9.09 -2.32
N LEU A 227 -3.13 8.43 -1.17
CA LEU A 227 -3.83 7.16 -0.95
C LEU A 227 -5.36 7.33 -0.99
N GLU A 228 -5.91 8.40 -0.41
CA GLU A 228 -7.35 8.71 -0.46
C GLU A 228 -7.84 9.09 -1.87
N ARG A 229 -6.96 9.67 -2.69
CA ARG A 229 -7.23 9.94 -4.10
C ARG A 229 -7.21 8.68 -4.98
N GLY A 230 -6.70 7.57 -4.46
CA GLY A 230 -6.53 6.31 -5.19
C GLY A 230 -5.25 6.25 -6.03
N ILE A 231 -4.18 6.94 -5.59
CA ILE A 231 -2.88 7.01 -6.27
C ILE A 231 -1.86 6.17 -5.47
N PRO A 232 -1.04 5.31 -6.11
CA PRO A 232 -0.06 4.48 -5.41
C PRO A 232 0.97 5.32 -4.66
N ALA A 233 1.07 5.09 -3.35
CA ALA A 233 2.03 5.77 -2.50
C ALA A 233 2.40 4.92 -1.28
N THR A 234 3.54 5.24 -0.64
CA THR A 234 4.00 4.58 0.58
C THR A 234 4.79 5.53 1.48
N LEU A 235 4.83 5.26 2.79
CA LEU A 235 5.67 6.01 3.72
C LEU A 235 7.07 5.40 3.76
N SER A 236 8.05 6.20 3.37
CA SER A 236 9.46 5.77 3.37
C SER A 236 10.40 6.97 3.39
N VAL A 237 11.66 6.71 3.74
CA VAL A 237 12.72 7.71 3.78
C VAL A 237 14.04 7.05 3.40
N ILE A 238 14.91 7.79 2.72
CA ILE A 238 16.30 7.38 2.50
C ILE A 238 17.10 7.94 3.68
N GLY A 239 17.05 7.22 4.80
CA GLY A 239 17.75 7.56 6.03
C GLY A 239 19.08 6.82 6.14
N THR A 240 19.13 5.82 7.01
CA THR A 240 20.27 4.94 7.25
C THR A 240 20.08 3.54 6.67
N ARG A 241 18.85 3.16 6.32
CA ARG A 241 18.47 1.85 5.76
C ARG A 241 18.14 1.93 4.27
N LYS A 242 18.33 0.81 3.56
CA LYS A 242 17.88 0.61 2.18
C LYS A 242 16.36 0.70 2.09
N LEU A 243 15.88 1.18 0.95
CA LEU A 243 14.47 1.09 0.59
C LEU A 243 14.12 -0.38 0.36
N THR A 244 12.89 -0.75 0.72
CA THR A 244 12.35 -2.11 0.67
C THR A 244 11.94 -2.55 -0.75
N PHE A 245 12.70 -2.09 -1.74
CA PHE A 245 12.60 -2.46 -3.15
C PHE A 245 13.79 -3.33 -3.55
N PRO A 246 13.65 -4.20 -4.58
CA PRO A 246 14.75 -5.00 -5.08
C PRO A 246 15.73 -4.13 -5.86
N ASP A 247 16.89 -4.69 -6.15
CA ASP A 247 17.85 -4.09 -7.07
C ASP A 247 17.26 -4.00 -8.49
N ASP A 248 17.66 -2.99 -9.27
CA ASP A 248 17.25 -2.80 -10.66
C ASP A 248 15.72 -2.88 -10.89
N ALA A 249 14.94 -2.27 -9.99
CA ALA A 249 13.48 -2.34 -9.99
C ALA A 249 12.82 -1.35 -10.96
N TYR A 250 13.28 -0.09 -10.96
CA TYR A 250 12.58 1.02 -11.61
C TYR A 250 13.17 1.39 -12.97
N ASP A 251 12.30 1.69 -13.94
CA ASP A 251 12.72 2.16 -15.27
C ASP A 251 13.17 3.64 -15.21
N LEU A 252 12.52 4.42 -14.33
CA LEU A 252 12.80 5.84 -14.12
C LEU A 252 12.56 6.24 -12.65
N ILE A 253 13.43 7.10 -12.13
CA ILE A 253 13.27 7.75 -10.83
C ILE A 253 13.09 9.24 -11.04
N HIS A 254 12.12 9.83 -10.36
CA HIS A 254 11.80 11.25 -10.42
C HIS A 254 11.96 11.90 -9.04
N CYS A 255 12.56 13.08 -9.00
CA CYS A 255 12.60 13.95 -7.82
C CYS A 255 12.34 15.39 -8.25
N ALA A 256 11.19 15.94 -7.84
CA ALA A 256 10.85 17.34 -8.00
C ALA A 256 10.87 18.05 -6.63
N ARG A 257 11.95 18.78 -6.34
CA ARG A 257 12.18 19.45 -5.04
C ARG A 257 12.01 18.50 -3.84
N CYS A 258 12.45 17.25 -3.97
CA CYS A 258 12.23 16.20 -2.98
C CYS A 258 12.97 16.38 -1.64
N ARG A 259 13.82 17.41 -1.51
CA ARG A 259 14.61 17.76 -0.31
C ARG A 259 15.60 16.69 0.17
N VAL A 260 15.83 15.64 -0.62
CA VAL A 260 16.91 14.68 -0.38
C VAL A 260 18.24 15.33 -0.74
N GLN A 261 19.21 15.26 0.19
CA GLN A 261 20.56 15.72 -0.03
C GLN A 261 21.40 14.56 -0.58
N TRP A 262 21.39 14.41 -1.90
CA TRP A 262 21.93 13.26 -2.62
C TRP A 262 23.45 13.06 -2.46
N ASP A 263 24.21 14.13 -2.22
CA ASP A 263 25.67 14.15 -2.07
C ASP A 263 26.15 13.88 -0.64
N LYS A 264 25.23 13.82 0.34
CA LYS A 264 25.58 13.63 1.76
C LYS A 264 25.96 12.20 2.10
N ASP A 265 26.61 12.05 3.25
CA ASP A 265 26.99 10.78 3.86
C ASP A 265 27.81 9.89 2.93
N GLY A 266 28.72 10.51 2.16
CA GLY A 266 29.52 9.82 1.15
C GLY A 266 28.74 9.42 -0.10
N GLY A 267 27.62 10.08 -0.38
CA GLY A 267 26.76 9.80 -1.53
C GLY A 267 25.81 8.62 -1.32
N LYS A 268 25.65 8.12 -0.09
CA LYS A 268 24.77 6.98 0.24
C LYS A 268 23.36 7.11 -0.34
N PRO A 269 22.67 8.27 -0.28
CA PRO A 269 21.33 8.37 -0.85
C PRO A 269 21.30 8.16 -2.37
N LEU A 270 22.31 8.69 -3.10
CA LEU A 270 22.40 8.48 -4.53
C LEU A 270 22.86 7.05 -4.89
N LEU A 271 23.67 6.42 -4.04
CA LEU A 271 24.04 5.00 -4.18
C LEU A 271 22.82 4.08 -4.06
N GLU A 272 21.89 4.40 -3.16
CA GLU A 272 20.62 3.68 -3.05
C GLU A 272 19.74 3.84 -4.30
N LEU A 273 19.68 5.05 -4.87
CA LEU A 273 19.06 5.27 -6.17
C LEU A 273 19.73 4.45 -7.27
N ASN A 274 21.05 4.39 -7.27
CA ASN A 274 21.80 3.57 -8.22
C ASN A 274 21.51 2.07 -8.06
N ARG A 275 21.27 1.58 -6.84
CA ARG A 275 20.89 0.19 -6.60
C ARG A 275 19.54 -0.15 -7.23
N ILE A 276 18.54 0.70 -7.05
CA ILE A 276 17.14 0.39 -7.45
C ILE A 276 16.77 0.86 -8.87
N LEU A 277 17.54 1.76 -9.48
CA LEU A 277 17.35 2.18 -10.87
C LEU A 277 17.91 1.11 -11.81
N ARG A 278 17.16 0.69 -12.82
CA ARG A 278 17.62 -0.28 -13.83
C ARG A 278 18.84 0.25 -14.61
N PRO A 279 19.79 -0.60 -15.04
CA PRO A 279 20.87 -0.21 -15.94
C PRO A 279 20.29 0.44 -17.21
N GLY A 280 20.77 1.61 -17.60
CA GLY A 280 20.20 2.38 -18.73
C GLY A 280 18.94 3.20 -18.39
N GLY A 281 18.40 3.06 -17.18
CA GLY A 281 17.25 3.83 -16.71
C GLY A 281 17.59 5.29 -16.44
N PHE A 282 16.56 6.10 -16.22
CA PHE A 282 16.71 7.55 -16.09
C PHE A 282 16.47 8.05 -14.67
N PHE A 283 17.22 9.07 -14.27
CA PHE A 283 16.93 9.88 -13.09
C PHE A 283 16.63 11.32 -13.51
N ILE A 284 15.41 11.77 -13.24
CA ILE A 284 14.98 13.14 -13.48
C ILE A 284 15.09 13.91 -12.17
N TRP A 285 15.95 14.91 -12.14
CA TRP A 285 16.12 15.80 -11.00
C TRP A 285 15.70 17.22 -11.36
N SER A 286 14.58 17.67 -10.80
CA SER A 286 14.11 19.05 -10.88
C SER A 286 14.22 19.71 -9.51
N ALA A 287 15.28 20.48 -9.30
CA ALA A 287 15.58 21.13 -8.04
C ALA A 287 16.29 22.45 -8.25
N THR A 288 16.25 23.33 -7.24
CA THR A 288 16.87 24.66 -7.34
C THR A 288 18.36 24.65 -7.70
N PRO A 289 19.20 23.68 -7.27
CA PRO A 289 20.59 23.62 -7.72
C PRO A 289 20.76 23.42 -9.23
N VAL A 290 19.73 22.93 -9.94
CA VAL A 290 19.80 22.67 -11.38
C VAL A 290 19.74 23.97 -12.20
N TYR A 291 18.96 24.95 -11.74
CA TYR A 291 18.64 26.17 -12.50
C TYR A 291 18.98 27.49 -11.79
N LEU A 292 19.29 27.49 -10.49
CA LEU A 292 19.84 28.65 -9.80
C LEU A 292 21.37 28.68 -9.88
N LYS A 293 21.96 29.87 -9.86
CA LYS A 293 23.38 30.12 -10.14
C LYS A 293 24.17 30.74 -8.97
N ASP A 294 23.55 30.97 -7.82
CA ASP A 294 24.29 31.44 -6.64
C ASP A 294 25.28 30.37 -6.14
N GLU A 295 26.23 30.79 -5.31
CA GLU A 295 27.35 29.95 -4.86
C GLU A 295 26.89 28.67 -4.14
N ALA A 296 25.91 28.78 -3.24
CA ALA A 296 25.40 27.62 -2.50
C ALA A 296 24.80 26.56 -3.44
N HIS A 297 23.98 26.99 -4.40
CA HIS A 297 23.40 26.10 -5.40
C HIS A 297 24.43 25.52 -6.36
N ARG A 298 25.45 26.30 -6.76
CA ARG A 298 26.57 25.82 -7.59
C ARG A 298 27.39 24.75 -6.88
N ASN A 299 27.63 24.89 -5.59
CA ASN A 299 28.38 23.89 -4.81
C ASN A 299 27.65 22.55 -4.77
N ILE A 300 26.32 22.58 -4.53
CA ILE A 300 25.49 21.36 -4.54
C ILE A 300 25.46 20.75 -5.94
N TRP A 301 25.31 21.57 -6.99
CA TRP A 301 25.34 21.11 -8.38
C TRP A 301 26.66 20.41 -8.72
N ASN A 302 27.80 21.02 -8.38
CA ASN A 302 29.12 20.48 -8.65
C ASN A 302 29.36 19.16 -7.91
N ALA A 303 28.94 19.08 -6.64
CA ALA A 303 29.02 17.85 -5.85
C ALA A 303 28.19 16.72 -6.48
N MET A 304 26.98 17.05 -6.94
CA MET A 304 26.12 16.11 -7.64
C MET A 304 26.70 15.62 -8.96
N VAL A 305 27.22 16.53 -9.79
CA VAL A 305 27.88 16.16 -11.05
C VAL A 305 29.06 15.23 -10.77
N ALA A 306 29.97 15.62 -9.87
CA ALA A 306 31.13 14.82 -9.52
C ALA A 306 30.75 13.42 -9.00
N LEU A 307 29.72 13.32 -8.14
CA LEU A 307 29.24 12.04 -7.66
C LEU A 307 28.62 11.21 -8.79
N THR A 308 27.73 11.78 -9.61
CA THR A 308 27.12 11.06 -10.74
C THR A 308 28.16 10.57 -11.76
N GLU A 309 29.20 11.37 -12.04
CA GLU A 309 30.32 10.97 -12.91
C GLU A 309 31.12 9.81 -12.30
N SER A 310 31.36 9.83 -10.97
CA SER A 310 32.01 8.71 -10.26
C SER A 310 31.18 7.41 -10.30
N LEU A 311 29.85 7.52 -10.46
CA LEU A 311 28.93 6.41 -10.67
C LEU A 311 28.77 6.04 -12.15
N CYS A 312 29.51 6.67 -13.07
CA CYS A 312 29.40 6.51 -14.51
C CYS A 312 28.06 6.93 -15.12
N TRP A 313 27.27 7.74 -14.41
CA TRP A 313 26.03 8.29 -14.94
C TRP A 313 26.32 9.41 -15.93
N LYS A 314 25.50 9.50 -16.98
CA LYS A 314 25.64 10.55 -18.01
C LYS A 314 24.50 11.54 -17.91
N ILE A 315 24.79 12.83 -18.02
CA ILE A 315 23.76 13.84 -18.29
C ILE A 315 23.32 13.67 -19.75
N VAL A 316 22.07 13.28 -19.97
CA VAL A 316 21.50 13.10 -21.31
C VAL A 316 20.64 14.28 -21.74
N ALA A 317 20.16 15.08 -20.78
CA ALA A 317 19.50 16.35 -21.04
C ALA A 317 19.59 17.28 -19.82
N LYS A 318 19.65 18.58 -20.07
CA LYS A 318 19.47 19.63 -19.04
C LYS A 318 18.80 20.83 -19.70
N THR A 319 17.72 21.32 -19.12
CA THR A 319 16.94 22.40 -19.71
C THR A 319 16.13 23.17 -18.66
N VAL A 320 15.62 24.34 -19.04
CA VAL A 320 14.78 25.21 -18.23
C VAL A 320 13.57 25.61 -19.09
N ASP A 321 12.37 25.50 -18.55
CA ASP A 321 11.15 25.90 -19.24
C ASP A 321 10.88 27.41 -19.13
N ALA A 322 9.82 27.88 -19.79
CA ALA A 322 9.42 29.29 -19.77
C ALA A 322 9.01 29.80 -18.38
N SER A 323 8.65 28.90 -17.46
CA SER A 323 8.28 29.24 -16.08
C SER A 323 9.49 29.45 -15.16
N GLY A 324 10.70 29.25 -15.71
CA GLY A 324 11.98 29.31 -15.01
C GLY A 324 12.28 28.04 -14.21
N ILE A 325 11.51 26.97 -14.40
CA ILE A 325 11.74 25.68 -13.74
C ILE A 325 12.62 24.82 -14.63
N GLY A 326 13.74 24.37 -14.06
CA GLY A 326 14.69 23.50 -14.75
C GLY A 326 14.67 22.07 -14.26
N LEU A 327 15.15 21.18 -15.13
CA LEU A 327 15.43 19.79 -14.82
C LEU A 327 16.71 19.32 -15.51
N VAL A 328 17.32 18.31 -14.93
CA VAL A 328 18.40 17.52 -15.54
C VAL A 328 17.94 16.06 -15.58
N ILE A 329 18.30 15.36 -16.65
CA ILE A 329 18.05 13.94 -16.82
C ILE A 329 19.40 13.24 -16.88
N TYR A 330 19.65 12.37 -15.91
CA TYR A 330 20.79 11.47 -15.88
C TYR A 330 20.39 10.09 -16.39
N GLN A 331 21.34 9.35 -16.94
CA GLN A 331 21.17 7.96 -17.34
C GLN A 331 22.22 7.06 -16.66
N LYS A 332 21.75 6.00 -16.00
CA LYS A 332 22.61 4.96 -15.38
C LYS A 332 23.33 4.17 -16.49
N PRO A 333 24.61 3.77 -16.32
CA PRO A 333 25.32 2.95 -17.30
C PRO A 333 24.59 1.62 -17.58
N VAL A 334 24.75 1.12 -18.81
CA VAL A 334 24.20 -0.18 -19.25
C VAL A 334 25.19 -1.33 -19.14
N SER A 335 26.48 -1.04 -19.05
CA SER A 335 27.57 -2.03 -19.10
C SER A 335 28.65 -1.75 -18.06
N TYR A 336 29.33 -2.81 -17.66
CA TYR A 336 30.39 -2.78 -16.65
C TYR A 336 31.67 -2.04 -17.10
N SER A 337 31.83 -1.81 -18.41
CA SER A 337 33.02 -1.18 -19.02
C SER A 337 33.43 0.14 -18.38
N CYS A 338 32.46 0.99 -17.98
CA CYS A 338 32.81 2.24 -17.32
C CYS A 338 33.38 2.01 -15.92
N TYR A 339 32.88 1.01 -15.17
CA TYR A 339 33.38 0.70 -13.83
C TYR A 339 34.82 0.20 -13.85
N GLU A 340 35.23 -0.53 -14.89
CA GLU A 340 36.61 -1.02 -15.08
C GLU A 340 37.59 0.11 -15.39
N GLN A 341 37.12 1.16 -16.06
CA GLN A 341 37.94 2.28 -16.55
C GLN A 341 38.04 3.44 -15.54
N ARG A 342 37.47 3.29 -14.33
CA ARG A 342 37.49 4.33 -13.31
C ARG A 342 38.91 4.60 -12.84
N LYS A 343 39.34 5.85 -12.99
CA LYS A 343 40.65 6.33 -12.49
C LYS A 343 40.72 6.38 -10.97
N ASP A 344 39.59 6.68 -10.32
CA ASP A 344 39.44 6.69 -8.87
C ASP A 344 38.26 5.79 -8.47
N ASN A 345 38.53 4.82 -7.60
CA ASN A 345 37.57 3.83 -7.10
C ASN A 345 36.86 4.33 -5.84
N ARG A 346 36.48 5.61 -5.82
CA ARG A 346 35.71 6.24 -4.75
C ARG A 346 34.38 6.74 -5.33
N PRO A 347 33.24 6.15 -4.95
CA PRO A 347 33.06 5.00 -4.04
C PRO A 347 33.49 3.65 -4.67
N PRO A 348 33.91 2.65 -3.88
CA PRO A 348 34.31 1.33 -4.38
C PRO A 348 33.12 0.52 -4.90
N LEU A 349 33.36 -0.59 -5.60
CA LEU A 349 32.31 -1.54 -5.98
C LEU A 349 31.97 -2.47 -4.81
N CYS A 350 30.70 -2.84 -4.65
CA CYS A 350 30.28 -3.77 -3.60
C CYS A 350 30.74 -5.21 -3.86
N ASP A 351 30.98 -5.99 -2.80
CA ASP A 351 31.33 -7.41 -2.89
C ASP A 351 30.16 -8.28 -3.42
N HIS A 352 30.47 -9.33 -4.20
CA HIS A 352 29.47 -10.22 -4.79
C HIS A 352 28.57 -10.92 -3.75
N LYS A 353 29.11 -11.17 -2.56
CA LYS A 353 28.42 -11.89 -1.47
C LYS A 353 27.31 -11.07 -0.79
N GLN A 354 27.23 -9.76 -1.00
CA GLN A 354 26.24 -8.89 -0.34
C GLN A 354 24.87 -8.85 -1.06
N SER A 355 24.68 -9.61 -2.15
CA SER A 355 23.53 -9.50 -3.07
C SER A 355 22.38 -10.49 -2.83
N LEU A 356 22.45 -11.33 -1.79
CA LEU A 356 21.57 -12.50 -1.66
C LEU A 356 20.37 -12.35 -0.71
N ASN A 357 20.24 -11.22 0.03
CA ASN A 357 19.19 -11.05 1.03
C ASN A 357 18.25 -9.90 0.66
N SER A 358 16.97 -10.04 1.05
CA SER A 358 15.97 -8.98 1.06
C SER A 358 16.55 -7.66 1.59
N SER A 359 16.16 -6.53 1.00
CA SER A 359 16.58 -5.19 1.48
C SER A 359 15.94 -4.78 2.81
N TRP A 360 15.12 -5.65 3.42
CA TRP A 360 14.46 -5.42 4.71
C TRP A 360 15.46 -5.20 5.86
N TYR A 361 15.39 -4.03 6.50
CA TYR A 361 16.30 -3.58 7.57
C TYR A 361 17.80 -3.66 7.29
N VAL A 362 18.19 -3.65 6.00
CA VAL A 362 19.58 -3.59 5.60
C VAL A 362 20.06 -2.14 5.60
N LEU A 363 21.26 -1.88 6.15
CA LEU A 363 21.87 -0.55 6.13
C LEU A 363 22.26 -0.11 4.70
N LEU A 364 22.24 1.20 4.47
CA LEU A 364 22.77 1.80 3.25
C LEU A 364 24.25 1.47 3.07
N THR A 365 24.62 1.15 1.84
CA THR A 365 25.98 0.76 1.46
C THR A 365 26.80 1.96 0.99
N ASN A 366 28.11 1.91 1.25
CA ASN A 366 29.09 2.91 0.81
C ASN A 366 29.77 2.54 -0.53
N CYS A 367 29.16 1.65 -1.29
CA CYS A 367 29.73 1.08 -2.50
C CYS A 367 28.70 1.06 -3.62
N ILE A 368 29.19 1.03 -4.86
CA ILE A 368 28.37 0.96 -6.07
C ILE A 368 27.91 -0.49 -6.26
N SER A 369 26.59 -0.69 -6.32
CA SER A 369 26.00 -1.95 -6.74
C SER A 369 26.52 -2.36 -8.12
N ARG A 370 26.97 -3.61 -8.24
CA ARG A 370 27.49 -4.14 -9.49
C ARG A 370 26.38 -4.26 -10.51
N LEU A 371 26.68 -3.91 -11.76
CA LEU A 371 25.80 -4.21 -12.88
C LEU A 371 25.82 -5.73 -13.14
N PRO A 372 24.74 -6.31 -13.66
CA PRO A 372 24.75 -7.70 -14.11
C PRO A 372 25.90 -7.94 -15.10
N VAL A 373 26.75 -8.94 -14.83
CA VAL A 373 27.96 -9.25 -15.61
C VAL A 373 27.61 -9.84 -16.99
N ASP A 374 26.50 -10.57 -17.07
CA ASP A 374 26.02 -11.12 -18.34
C ASP A 374 25.19 -10.10 -19.11
N SER A 375 25.65 -9.80 -20.33
CA SER A 375 24.93 -9.08 -21.39
C SER A 375 23.54 -9.66 -21.73
N ASN A 376 23.17 -10.81 -21.14
CA ASN A 376 21.88 -11.48 -21.33
C ASN A 376 20.78 -11.10 -20.34
N ARG A 377 21.04 -10.33 -19.26
CA ARG A 377 19.93 -9.66 -18.53
C ARG A 377 19.44 -8.46 -19.34
N ASN A 378 18.73 -8.79 -20.42
CA ASN A 378 18.03 -7.82 -21.24
C ASN A 378 17.03 -7.04 -20.40
N TRP A 379 16.81 -5.78 -20.75
CA TRP A 379 15.64 -5.05 -20.29
C TRP A 379 14.38 -5.92 -20.47
N PRO A 380 13.40 -5.84 -19.55
CA PRO A 380 12.10 -6.45 -19.78
C PRO A 380 11.55 -6.02 -21.14
N LYS A 381 10.70 -6.87 -21.73
CA LYS A 381 10.01 -6.51 -22.98
C LYS A 381 9.27 -5.18 -22.80
N ARG A 382 8.91 -4.51 -23.90
CA ARG A 382 8.12 -3.28 -23.80
C ARG A 382 6.74 -3.58 -23.22
N TRP A 383 6.10 -2.56 -22.66
CA TRP A 383 4.70 -2.67 -22.24
C TRP A 383 3.79 -2.73 -23.49
N PRO A 384 2.75 -3.58 -23.52
CA PRO A 384 2.27 -4.47 -22.45
C PRO A 384 2.89 -5.88 -22.44
N GLN A 385 3.77 -6.21 -23.39
CA GLN A 385 4.31 -7.57 -23.54
C GLN A 385 5.04 -8.09 -22.29
N ARG A 386 5.71 -7.21 -21.52
CA ARG A 386 6.39 -7.62 -20.27
C ARG A 386 5.49 -8.23 -19.22
N LEU A 387 4.18 -7.97 -19.24
CA LEU A 387 3.26 -8.47 -18.21
C LEU A 387 3.24 -10.01 -18.12
N SER A 388 3.39 -10.68 -19.26
CA SER A 388 3.27 -12.15 -19.38
C SER A 388 4.51 -12.81 -20.00
N SER A 389 5.47 -12.05 -20.51
CA SER A 389 6.72 -12.61 -21.04
C SER A 389 7.64 -13.09 -19.91
N LYS A 390 8.52 -14.07 -20.21
CA LYS A 390 9.58 -14.52 -19.29
C LYS A 390 10.35 -13.33 -18.68
N PRO A 391 10.28 -13.12 -17.36
CA PRO A 391 10.99 -12.05 -16.66
C PRO A 391 12.52 -12.24 -16.68
N PRO A 392 13.33 -11.21 -16.97
CA PRO A 392 14.79 -11.31 -16.95
C PRO A 392 15.41 -11.71 -15.59
N SER A 393 14.76 -11.35 -14.49
CA SER A 393 15.18 -11.69 -13.12
C SER A 393 14.68 -13.05 -12.65
N LEU A 394 13.90 -13.77 -13.46
CA LEU A 394 13.41 -15.09 -13.09
C LEU A 394 14.59 -16.04 -12.86
N SER A 395 14.45 -16.88 -11.82
CA SER A 395 15.45 -17.88 -11.47
C SER A 395 15.83 -18.77 -12.67
N ASN A 396 17.12 -19.12 -12.78
CA ASN A 396 17.63 -20.05 -13.79
C ASN A 396 17.36 -21.53 -13.43
N LYS A 397 16.66 -21.81 -12.33
CA LYS A 397 16.26 -23.18 -11.97
C LYS A 397 15.34 -23.76 -13.06
N PRO A 398 15.45 -25.06 -13.39
CA PRO A 398 14.71 -25.67 -14.50
C PRO A 398 13.18 -25.48 -14.45
N ASP A 399 12.61 -25.45 -13.25
CA ASP A 399 11.18 -25.38 -12.97
C ASP A 399 10.63 -23.95 -12.83
N ALA A 400 11.50 -22.93 -12.77
CA ALA A 400 11.08 -21.56 -12.47
C ALA A 400 10.18 -20.94 -13.55
N GLU A 401 10.49 -21.20 -14.83
CA GLU A 401 9.68 -20.70 -15.95
C GLU A 401 8.31 -21.37 -16.01
N GLU A 402 8.27 -22.68 -15.78
CA GLU A 402 7.01 -23.41 -15.68
C GLU A 402 6.16 -22.91 -14.50
N ALA A 403 6.76 -22.74 -13.32
CA ALA A 403 6.08 -22.22 -12.14
C ALA A 403 5.50 -20.82 -12.38
N PHE A 404 6.26 -19.92 -13.01
CA PHE A 404 5.80 -18.58 -13.40
C PHE A 404 4.60 -18.63 -14.36
N ASN A 405 4.68 -19.47 -15.39
CA ASN A 405 3.63 -19.62 -16.39
C ASN A 405 2.36 -20.23 -15.79
N ASN A 406 2.51 -21.26 -14.96
CA ASN A 406 1.39 -21.91 -14.28
C ASN A 406 0.73 -20.96 -13.28
N ASN A 407 1.52 -20.18 -12.52
CA ASN A 407 0.99 -19.14 -11.63
C ASN A 407 0.17 -18.10 -12.41
N THR A 408 0.68 -17.61 -13.55
CA THR A 408 -0.05 -16.63 -14.38
C THR A 408 -1.36 -17.19 -14.92
N LYS A 409 -1.37 -18.43 -15.42
CA LYS A 409 -2.61 -19.10 -15.89
C LYS A 409 -3.60 -19.32 -14.75
N HIS A 410 -3.12 -19.79 -13.60
CA HIS A 410 -3.93 -20.03 -12.41
C HIS A 410 -4.67 -18.77 -11.96
N TRP A 411 -3.95 -17.66 -11.79
CA TRP A 411 -4.56 -16.40 -11.35
C TRP A 411 -5.52 -15.81 -12.37
N LEU A 412 -5.22 -15.94 -13.67
CA LEU A 412 -6.14 -15.51 -14.72
C LEU A 412 -7.49 -16.24 -14.62
N ALA A 413 -7.47 -17.56 -14.48
CA ALA A 413 -8.67 -18.37 -14.32
C ALA A 413 -9.39 -18.05 -13.00
N LEU A 414 -8.67 -18.02 -11.88
CA LEU A 414 -9.25 -17.81 -10.55
C LEU A 414 -9.93 -16.45 -10.41
N VAL A 415 -9.28 -15.38 -10.89
CA VAL A 415 -9.87 -14.03 -10.85
C VAL A 415 -11.13 -13.97 -11.72
N SER A 416 -11.08 -14.54 -12.92
CA SER A 416 -12.22 -14.53 -13.84
C SER A 416 -13.41 -15.32 -13.29
N GLU A 417 -13.20 -16.57 -12.90
CA GLU A 417 -14.27 -17.52 -12.58
C GLU A 417 -14.78 -17.38 -11.15
N VAL A 418 -13.90 -17.05 -10.19
CA VAL A 418 -14.26 -17.02 -8.77
C VAL A 418 -14.44 -15.58 -8.32
N TYR A 419 -13.44 -14.71 -8.51
CA TYR A 419 -13.45 -13.42 -7.82
C TYR A 419 -14.37 -12.38 -8.48
N ARG A 420 -14.52 -12.43 -9.80
CA ARG A 420 -15.41 -11.52 -10.54
C ARG A 420 -16.86 -11.99 -10.52
N GLU A 421 -17.10 -13.28 -10.70
CA GLU A 421 -18.46 -13.81 -10.88
C GLU A 421 -19.03 -14.45 -9.61
N GLY A 422 -18.20 -15.13 -8.80
CA GLY A 422 -18.68 -15.98 -7.70
C GLY A 422 -18.80 -15.32 -6.33
N LEU A 423 -17.95 -14.32 -6.02
CA LEU A 423 -17.84 -13.77 -4.66
C LEU A 423 -18.72 -12.54 -4.38
N GLY A 424 -19.45 -12.04 -5.38
CA GLY A 424 -20.35 -10.89 -5.20
C GLY A 424 -19.67 -9.57 -4.84
N LEU A 425 -18.38 -9.42 -5.15
CA LEU A 425 -17.60 -8.21 -4.87
C LEU A 425 -18.06 -7.06 -5.77
N ASN A 426 -18.25 -5.88 -5.20
CA ASN A 426 -18.51 -4.68 -5.98
C ASN A 426 -17.19 -4.07 -6.51
N TRP A 427 -16.66 -4.64 -7.59
CA TRP A 427 -15.42 -4.18 -8.23
C TRP A 427 -15.43 -2.69 -8.65
N SER A 428 -16.60 -2.09 -8.86
CA SER A 428 -16.70 -0.65 -9.17
C SER A 428 -16.36 0.27 -7.99
N SER A 429 -16.38 -0.29 -6.77
CA SER A 429 -16.02 0.42 -5.52
C SER A 429 -14.57 0.20 -5.08
N ILE A 430 -13.84 -0.68 -5.76
CA ILE A 430 -12.48 -1.09 -5.39
C ILE A 430 -11.47 -0.30 -6.25
N ARG A 431 -10.47 0.31 -5.60
CA ARG A 431 -9.38 1.02 -6.29
C ARG A 431 -8.00 0.64 -5.75
N ASN A 432 -7.81 0.73 -4.44
CA ASN A 432 -6.57 0.43 -3.75
C ASN A 432 -6.58 -1.03 -3.30
N VAL A 433 -5.78 -1.87 -3.94
CA VAL A 433 -5.71 -3.30 -3.62
C VAL A 433 -4.34 -3.62 -3.03
N MET A 434 -4.30 -4.50 -2.05
CA MET A 434 -3.06 -5.08 -1.54
C MET A 434 -3.10 -6.59 -1.70
N ASP A 435 -2.06 -7.14 -2.31
CA ASP A 435 -1.81 -8.57 -2.33
C ASP A 435 -0.73 -8.89 -1.28
N MET A 436 -1.15 -9.50 -0.18
CA MET A 436 -0.32 -9.69 1.01
C MET A 436 0.75 -10.77 0.81
N ASN A 437 0.59 -11.65 -0.18
CA ASN A 437 1.54 -12.70 -0.52
C ASN A 437 1.59 -12.92 -2.04
N ALA A 438 2.23 -11.98 -2.75
CA ALA A 438 2.04 -11.83 -4.19
C ALA A 438 2.73 -12.90 -5.06
N GLY A 439 3.74 -13.60 -4.53
CA GLY A 439 4.58 -14.51 -5.31
C GLY A 439 5.06 -13.87 -6.62
N TYR A 440 4.74 -14.46 -7.77
CA TYR A 440 5.11 -13.89 -9.07
C TYR A 440 4.25 -12.70 -9.54
N GLY A 441 3.32 -12.18 -8.74
CA GLY A 441 2.41 -11.08 -9.07
C GLY A 441 1.28 -11.47 -10.04
N GLY A 442 0.90 -12.75 -10.09
CA GLY A 442 -0.12 -13.26 -11.01
C GLY A 442 -1.51 -12.65 -10.75
N PHE A 443 -1.89 -12.45 -9.49
CA PHE A 443 -3.14 -11.80 -9.12
C PHE A 443 -3.23 -10.37 -9.68
N ALA A 444 -2.20 -9.55 -9.45
CA ALA A 444 -2.14 -8.20 -10.00
C ALA A 444 -2.11 -8.18 -11.54
N ALA A 445 -1.46 -9.15 -12.17
CA ALA A 445 -1.46 -9.27 -13.63
C ALA A 445 -2.85 -9.62 -14.18
N ALA A 446 -3.62 -10.47 -13.49
CA ALA A 446 -4.99 -10.81 -13.86
C ALA A 446 -5.98 -9.64 -13.67
N LEU A 447 -5.66 -8.68 -12.81
CA LEU A 447 -6.45 -7.46 -12.59
C LEU A 447 -6.04 -6.28 -13.48
N ILE A 448 -5.12 -6.45 -14.43
CA ILE A 448 -4.50 -5.32 -15.14
C ILE A 448 -5.51 -4.42 -15.90
N ASP A 449 -6.60 -5.02 -16.39
CA ASP A 449 -7.64 -4.32 -17.15
C ASP A 449 -8.70 -3.68 -16.24
N GLN A 450 -8.62 -3.90 -14.93
CA GLN A 450 -9.46 -3.21 -13.95
C GLN A 450 -8.83 -1.86 -13.59
N PRO A 451 -9.65 -0.83 -13.26
CA PRO A 451 -9.15 0.48 -12.85
C PRO A 451 -8.64 0.46 -11.39
N VAL A 452 -7.86 -0.56 -11.02
CA VAL A 452 -7.26 -0.75 -9.70
C VAL A 452 -5.75 -0.61 -9.77
N TRP A 453 -5.10 -0.46 -8.62
CA TRP A 453 -3.66 -0.70 -8.50
C TRP A 453 -3.43 -1.67 -7.35
N VAL A 454 -2.41 -2.51 -7.49
CA VAL A 454 -2.08 -3.54 -6.50
C VAL A 454 -0.73 -3.26 -5.88
N MET A 455 -0.71 -3.07 -4.56
CA MET A 455 0.51 -3.19 -3.76
C MET A 455 0.85 -4.68 -3.63
N ASN A 456 1.83 -5.15 -4.39
CA ASN A 456 2.28 -6.55 -4.31
C ASN A 456 3.30 -6.69 -3.18
N VAL A 457 2.96 -7.43 -2.12
CA VAL A 457 3.84 -7.66 -0.99
C VAL A 457 4.52 -9.01 -1.12
N ILE A 458 5.85 -9.02 -0.97
CA ILE A 458 6.63 -10.24 -0.80
C ILE A 458 7.03 -10.34 0.68
N PRO A 459 6.47 -11.31 1.43
CA PRO A 459 6.90 -11.59 2.80
C PRO A 459 8.40 -11.88 2.85
N ILE A 460 9.10 -11.40 3.89
CA ILE A 460 10.56 -11.55 3.99
C ILE A 460 11.03 -13.00 4.18
N ASP A 461 10.12 -13.88 4.57
CA ASP A 461 10.31 -15.32 4.78
C ASP A 461 9.75 -16.16 3.61
N ALA A 462 9.20 -15.53 2.58
CA ALA A 462 8.78 -16.17 1.35
C ALA A 462 9.90 -16.21 0.29
N GLN A 463 9.64 -16.92 -0.81
CA GLN A 463 10.54 -16.90 -1.96
C GLN A 463 10.64 -15.48 -2.55
N ASP A 464 11.86 -14.95 -2.63
CA ASP A 464 12.10 -13.64 -3.22
C ASP A 464 11.79 -13.64 -4.72
N THR A 465 10.68 -12.99 -5.05
CA THR A 465 10.12 -12.86 -6.39
C THR A 465 9.78 -11.40 -6.71
N LEU A 466 10.24 -10.45 -5.88
CA LEU A 466 9.85 -9.05 -6.03
C LEU A 466 10.44 -8.44 -7.30
N SER A 467 11.68 -8.77 -7.65
CA SER A 467 12.30 -8.39 -8.92
C SER A 467 11.49 -8.85 -10.13
N VAL A 468 10.89 -10.04 -10.07
CA VAL A 468 10.01 -10.59 -11.10
C VAL A 468 8.75 -9.73 -11.26
N ILE A 469 8.12 -9.30 -10.15
CA ILE A 469 6.95 -8.40 -10.19
C ILE A 469 7.30 -7.09 -10.92
N PHE A 470 8.45 -6.49 -10.61
CA PHE A 470 8.90 -5.28 -11.28
C PHE A 470 9.21 -5.52 -12.77
N ASP A 471 9.80 -6.65 -13.14
CA ASP A 471 10.03 -7.03 -14.53
C ASP A 471 8.72 -7.15 -15.33
N ARG A 472 7.62 -7.57 -14.70
CA ARG A 472 6.28 -7.57 -15.32
C ARG A 472 5.71 -6.18 -15.56
N GLY A 473 6.32 -5.13 -15.03
CA GLY A 473 5.81 -3.76 -15.12
C GLY A 473 4.78 -3.42 -14.04
N LEU A 474 4.85 -4.12 -12.90
CA LEU A 474 4.03 -3.93 -11.69
C LEU A 474 4.87 -3.30 -10.57
N ILE A 475 4.25 -2.97 -9.44
CA ILE A 475 4.89 -2.39 -8.25
C ILE A 475 4.71 -3.28 -7.03
N GLY A 476 5.65 -3.24 -6.10
CA GLY A 476 5.57 -4.00 -4.86
C GLY A 476 6.65 -3.63 -3.84
N ILE A 477 6.66 -4.35 -2.72
CA ILE A 477 7.52 -4.06 -1.57
C ILE A 477 7.81 -5.34 -0.76
N TYR A 478 8.98 -5.39 -0.12
CA TYR A 478 9.25 -6.38 0.93
C TYR A 478 8.59 -5.96 2.25
N HIS A 479 8.04 -6.93 2.99
CA HIS A 479 7.46 -6.65 4.30
C HIS A 479 7.50 -7.87 5.23
N ASP A 480 7.69 -7.63 6.53
CA ASP A 480 7.45 -8.64 7.57
C ASP A 480 6.06 -8.44 8.18
N TRP A 481 5.15 -9.40 7.94
CA TRP A 481 3.79 -9.36 8.45
C TRP A 481 3.68 -9.53 9.98
N CYS A 482 4.79 -9.81 10.66
CA CYS A 482 4.85 -9.73 12.12
C CYS A 482 5.03 -8.29 12.64
N GLU A 483 5.12 -7.29 11.75
CA GLU A 483 5.16 -5.87 12.08
C GLU A 483 4.08 -5.10 11.33
N SER A 484 3.70 -3.92 11.82
CA SER A 484 2.76 -3.06 11.10
C SER A 484 3.32 -2.53 9.78
N PHE A 485 2.47 -2.44 8.75
CA PHE A 485 2.79 -1.95 7.42
C PHE A 485 2.98 -0.42 7.40
N ASN A 486 3.90 0.07 6.56
CA ASN A 486 4.22 1.50 6.41
C ASN A 486 3.16 2.27 5.59
N THR A 487 1.92 2.30 6.09
CA THR A 487 0.81 3.01 5.47
C THR A 487 -0.10 3.66 6.51
N TYR A 488 -0.85 4.67 6.09
CA TYR A 488 -1.91 5.26 6.91
C TYR A 488 -3.03 4.25 7.16
N PRO A 489 -3.77 4.36 8.28
CA PRO A 489 -4.99 3.60 8.46
C PRO A 489 -6.00 3.86 7.33
N ARG A 490 -6.87 2.87 7.04
CA ARG A 490 -7.95 2.98 6.05
C ARG A 490 -7.41 3.33 4.66
N THR A 491 -6.41 2.61 4.18
CA THR A 491 -5.77 2.84 2.88
C THR A 491 -6.39 2.01 1.77
N TYR A 492 -6.62 0.72 2.02
CA TYR A 492 -6.98 -0.25 0.98
C TYR A 492 -8.48 -0.54 0.97
N ASP A 493 -9.01 -0.79 -0.22
CA ASP A 493 -10.40 -1.21 -0.46
C ASP A 493 -10.53 -2.74 -0.49
N LEU A 494 -9.44 -3.43 -0.85
CA LEU A 494 -9.37 -4.89 -0.87
C LEU A 494 -8.00 -5.36 -0.33
N LEU A 495 -8.03 -6.22 0.68
CA LEU A 495 -6.89 -7.03 1.10
C LEU A 495 -7.04 -8.44 0.54
N HIS A 496 -6.09 -8.86 -0.29
CA HIS A 496 -6.02 -10.21 -0.84
C HIS A 496 -4.87 -10.97 -0.17
N SER A 497 -5.09 -12.25 0.12
CA SER A 497 -4.06 -13.14 0.63
C SER A 497 -4.28 -14.57 0.15
N SER A 498 -3.19 -15.23 -0.26
CA SER A 498 -3.18 -16.65 -0.63
C SER A 498 -2.09 -17.39 0.11
N LEU A 499 -2.47 -18.34 0.96
CA LEU A 499 -1.59 -19.21 1.74
C LEU A 499 -0.54 -18.45 2.56
N LEU A 500 -0.94 -17.34 3.18
CA LEU A 500 -0.06 -16.53 4.02
C LEU A 500 -0.05 -17.02 5.47
N PHE A 501 -1.23 -17.32 6.02
CA PHE A 501 -1.41 -17.44 7.47
C PHE A 501 -0.77 -18.73 8.01
N ALA A 502 -0.85 -19.84 7.27
CA ALA A 502 -0.29 -21.13 7.69
C ALA A 502 1.20 -21.06 8.09
N ASN A 503 1.99 -20.25 7.40
CA ASN A 503 3.40 -20.02 7.74
C ASN A 503 3.56 -18.90 8.77
N LEU A 504 2.78 -17.82 8.64
CA LEU A 504 2.89 -16.64 9.47
C LEU A 504 2.61 -16.91 10.95
N THR A 505 1.63 -17.76 11.26
CA THR A 505 1.26 -18.10 12.65
C THR A 505 2.34 -18.85 13.41
N GLN A 506 3.38 -19.34 12.74
CA GLN A 506 4.55 -19.94 13.39
C GLN A 506 5.52 -18.88 13.93
N ARG A 507 5.43 -17.64 13.45
CA ARG A 507 6.34 -16.54 13.80
C ARG A 507 5.72 -15.49 14.70
N CYS A 508 4.43 -15.19 14.52
CA CYS A 508 3.73 -14.18 15.30
C CYS A 508 2.25 -14.49 15.46
N ASN A 509 1.62 -13.76 16.39
CA ASN A 509 0.22 -13.98 16.75
C ASN A 509 -0.71 -13.50 15.62
N ILE A 510 -1.63 -14.36 15.17
CA ILE A 510 -2.62 -14.04 14.13
C ILE A 510 -3.48 -12.81 14.49
N ARG A 511 -3.69 -12.56 15.79
CA ARG A 511 -4.41 -11.39 16.29
C ARG A 511 -3.69 -10.08 15.93
N ASP A 512 -2.36 -10.06 15.95
CA ASP A 512 -1.59 -8.86 15.59
C ASP A 512 -1.79 -8.53 14.10
N VAL A 513 -1.81 -9.57 13.25
CA VAL A 513 -2.08 -9.44 11.82
C VAL A 513 -3.52 -8.98 11.56
N ALA A 514 -4.49 -9.52 12.30
CA ALA A 514 -5.89 -9.12 12.19
C ALA A 514 -6.10 -7.64 12.59
N VAL A 515 -5.40 -7.15 13.62
CA VAL A 515 -5.40 -5.71 14.00
C VAL A 515 -4.79 -4.86 12.90
N GLU A 516 -3.69 -5.31 12.29
CA GLU A 516 -3.08 -4.61 11.16
C GLU A 516 -4.00 -4.57 9.93
N MET A 517 -4.66 -5.68 9.60
CA MET A 517 -5.68 -5.76 8.56
C MET A 517 -6.84 -4.80 8.83
N ASP A 518 -7.35 -4.73 10.07
CA ASP A 518 -8.33 -3.72 10.44
C ASP A 518 -7.78 -2.32 10.26
N ARG A 519 -6.56 -2.04 10.74
CA ARG A 519 -5.98 -0.71 10.63
C ARG A 519 -5.93 -0.24 9.18
N ILE A 520 -5.45 -1.06 8.24
CA ILE A 520 -5.19 -0.64 6.86
C ILE A 520 -6.39 -0.79 5.92
N LEU A 521 -7.38 -1.62 6.23
CA LEU A 521 -8.59 -1.79 5.44
C LEU A 521 -9.61 -0.68 5.72
N ARG A 522 -10.19 -0.11 4.68
CA ARG A 522 -11.25 0.91 4.77
C ARG A 522 -12.56 0.29 5.27
N PRO A 523 -13.35 1.01 6.10
CA PRO A 523 -14.75 0.65 6.31
C PRO A 523 -15.49 0.50 4.97
N GLY A 524 -16.28 -0.56 4.82
CA GLY A 524 -16.92 -0.96 3.56
C GLY A 524 -16.04 -1.78 2.62
N GLY A 525 -14.72 -1.83 2.86
CA GLY A 525 -13.77 -2.62 2.09
C GLY A 525 -13.83 -4.12 2.37
N TYR A 526 -13.17 -4.88 1.52
CA TYR A 526 -13.21 -6.34 1.49
C TYR A 526 -11.88 -6.97 1.89
N VAL A 527 -11.97 -8.17 2.46
CA VAL A 527 -10.85 -9.10 2.56
C VAL A 527 -11.19 -10.37 1.80
N LEU A 528 -10.20 -10.89 1.08
CA LEU A 528 -10.28 -12.14 0.35
C LEU A 528 -9.08 -13.01 0.73
N ILE A 529 -9.33 -14.08 1.49
CA ILE A 529 -8.30 -14.97 1.99
C ILE A 529 -8.54 -16.37 1.45
N GLN A 530 -7.55 -16.89 0.72
CA GLN A 530 -7.45 -18.29 0.36
C GLN A 530 -6.42 -18.94 1.28
N ASP A 531 -6.86 -19.78 2.22
CA ASP A 531 -5.96 -20.48 3.15
C ASP A 531 -6.53 -21.84 3.55
N THR A 532 -5.85 -22.57 4.43
CA THR A 532 -6.39 -23.83 4.95
C THR A 532 -7.65 -23.60 5.79
N MET A 533 -8.55 -24.58 5.84
CA MET A 533 -9.74 -24.47 6.70
C MET A 533 -9.40 -24.31 8.18
N GLU A 534 -8.26 -24.84 8.63
CA GLU A 534 -7.75 -24.60 9.99
C GLU A 534 -7.48 -23.11 10.22
N MET A 535 -6.78 -22.44 9.30
CA MET A 535 -6.51 -21.00 9.41
C MET A 535 -7.78 -20.16 9.28
N ILE A 536 -8.68 -20.54 8.38
CA ILE A 536 -9.99 -19.87 8.24
C ILE A 536 -10.80 -19.97 9.53
N ASN A 537 -10.83 -21.14 10.17
CA ASN A 537 -11.55 -21.35 11.43
C ASN A 537 -10.90 -20.58 12.59
N LYS A 538 -9.57 -20.39 12.60
CA LYS A 538 -8.88 -19.54 13.59
C LYS A 538 -9.14 -18.05 13.37
N LEU A 539 -9.22 -17.60 12.11
CA LEU A 539 -9.38 -16.19 11.78
C LEU A 539 -10.83 -15.72 11.88
N SER A 540 -11.80 -16.58 11.54
CA SER A 540 -13.23 -16.22 11.48
C SER A 540 -13.77 -15.65 12.80
N PRO A 541 -13.51 -16.27 13.97
CA PRO A 541 -13.93 -15.73 15.26
C PRO A 541 -13.32 -14.36 15.58
N ILE A 542 -12.05 -14.12 15.21
CA ILE A 542 -11.37 -12.83 15.38
C ILE A 542 -12.06 -11.75 14.55
N LEU A 543 -12.31 -12.02 13.26
CA LEU A 543 -12.98 -11.05 12.39
C LEU A 543 -14.43 -10.79 12.81
N HIS A 544 -15.13 -11.81 13.30
CA HIS A 544 -16.46 -11.65 13.90
C HIS A 544 -16.43 -10.74 15.14
N SER A 545 -15.43 -10.88 16.01
CA SER A 545 -15.27 -10.00 17.18
C SER A 545 -15.00 -8.53 16.81
N LEU A 546 -14.49 -8.28 15.59
CA LEU A 546 -14.34 -6.95 15.01
C LEU A 546 -15.60 -6.44 14.30
N HIS A 547 -16.71 -7.19 14.39
CA HIS A 547 -17.98 -6.94 13.71
C HIS A 547 -17.88 -6.90 12.17
N TRP A 548 -16.99 -7.72 11.60
CA TRP A 548 -16.94 -7.91 10.15
C TRP A 548 -18.02 -8.92 9.72
N SER A 549 -18.61 -8.68 8.54
CA SER A 549 -19.46 -9.67 7.88
C SER A 549 -18.55 -10.65 7.15
N ILE A 550 -18.61 -11.94 7.46
CA ILE A 550 -17.78 -12.95 6.80
C ILE A 550 -18.64 -14.02 6.13
N ASN A 551 -18.10 -14.60 5.06
CA ASN A 551 -18.67 -15.73 4.34
C ASN A 551 -17.54 -16.64 3.86
N VAL A 552 -17.72 -17.95 4.01
CA VAL A 552 -16.77 -18.95 3.49
C VAL A 552 -17.33 -19.55 2.21
N TYR A 553 -16.67 -19.30 1.09
CA TYR A 553 -17.03 -19.81 -0.22
C TYR A 553 -16.21 -21.05 -0.58
N ARG A 554 -16.90 -22.11 -1.02
CA ARG A 554 -16.32 -23.40 -1.45
C ARG A 554 -15.31 -24.02 -0.47
N HIS A 555 -15.45 -23.79 0.84
CA HIS A 555 -14.52 -24.28 1.88
C HIS A 555 -13.04 -23.97 1.59
N GLN A 556 -12.78 -22.83 0.94
CA GLN A 556 -11.44 -22.45 0.52
C GLN A 556 -11.21 -20.94 0.60
N PHE A 557 -12.25 -20.13 0.41
CA PHE A 557 -12.14 -18.68 0.35
C PHE A 557 -12.94 -18.06 1.49
N LEU A 558 -12.27 -17.38 2.41
CA LEU A 558 -12.90 -16.49 3.37
C LEU A 558 -13.04 -15.10 2.73
N VAL A 559 -14.29 -14.64 2.58
CA VAL A 559 -14.61 -13.28 2.15
C VAL A 559 -15.16 -12.54 3.35
N GLY A 560 -14.51 -11.43 3.71
CA GLY A 560 -14.98 -10.54 4.77
C GLY A 560 -15.26 -9.15 4.23
N GLN A 561 -16.22 -8.45 4.83
CA GLN A 561 -16.45 -7.03 4.61
C GLN A 561 -16.40 -6.30 5.96
N LYS A 562 -15.55 -5.29 6.02
CA LYS A 562 -15.33 -4.51 7.23
C LYS A 562 -16.45 -3.49 7.43
N GLY A 563 -17.04 -3.47 8.62
CA GLY A 563 -18.03 -2.46 9.02
C GLY A 563 -17.41 -1.13 9.49
N PHE A 564 -18.28 -0.24 9.95
CA PHE A 564 -17.88 1.03 10.60
C PHE A 564 -17.70 0.91 12.11
N TRP A 565 -17.89 -0.28 12.67
CA TRP A 565 -17.88 -0.50 14.11
C TRP A 565 -16.53 -0.17 14.73
N ARG A 566 -16.61 0.43 15.93
CA ARG A 566 -15.50 0.71 16.84
C ARG A 566 -16.02 0.56 18.28
N PRO A 567 -15.20 0.06 19.22
CA PRO A 567 -15.62 -0.08 20.61
C PRO A 567 -15.94 1.28 21.22
N SER A 568 -16.99 1.35 22.05
CA SER A 568 -17.38 2.61 22.69
C SER A 568 -16.50 2.89 23.91
N VAL A 569 -16.26 4.17 24.21
CA VAL A 569 -15.49 4.57 25.41
C VAL A 569 -16.22 4.13 26.70
N THR A 570 -17.54 3.93 26.64
CA THR A 570 -18.41 3.50 27.74
C THR A 570 -18.38 2.00 28.05
N ASP A 571 -17.81 1.15 27.18
CA ASP A 571 -17.69 -0.31 27.42
C ASP A 571 -16.53 -0.68 28.38
N ILE A 572 -15.92 0.33 29.01
CA ILE A 572 -14.71 0.20 29.85
C ILE A 572 -15.03 0.38 31.35
N GLU A 573 -16.17 0.97 31.72
CA GLU A 573 -16.49 1.26 33.14
C GLU A 573 -17.38 0.22 33.85
N HIS A 574 -17.83 -0.83 33.15
CA HIS A 574 -18.65 -1.93 33.75
C HIS A 574 -18.07 -3.33 33.52
N GLY A 575 -16.73 -3.43 33.40
CA GLY A 575 -16.01 -4.71 33.41
C GLY A 575 -15.40 -4.99 34.76
#